data_AF-A0A529Y178-F1
#
_entry.id   AF-A0A529Y178-F1
#
_cell.length_a   1.000
_cell.length_b   1.000
_cell.length_c   1.000
_cell.angle_alpha   90.00
_cell.angle_beta   90.00
_cell.angle_gamma   90.00
#
_symmetry.space_group_name_H-M   'P 1'
#
loop_
_entity.id
_entity.type
_entity.pdbx_description
1 polymer ?
#
loop_
_entity_poly.entity_id
_entity_poly.type
_entity_poly.pdbx_seq_one_letter_code
_entity_poly.pdbx_strand_id
1 'polypeptide(L)'
;VYYLMLAVLVLGIGAYLQLGRNEDPTFTIKTMVVQARWPGATLDDTLHQVTERLERKLQETPHLDYLKGSTAPKTVADTWYQVRKKIEDIRLTLPQGVIGPVADDEFGDTYGIIYGFTADGYTNRELRDYVENVRSRLLQVPDVAKVNLIGAQPERIYIEFSPQKLAGYGLTAEALTTALQAQNVVVPSGEIVTDQEGIKLQV
;
A
#
# COMPACT_ATOMS: atom_id res chain seq x y z
N VAL A 1 46.20 38.72 -1.75
CA VAL A 1 46.33 37.32 -2.24
C VAL A 1 46.29 36.32 -1.07
N TYR A 2 47.20 36.41 -0.08
CA TYR A 2 47.23 35.48 1.06
C TYR A 2 45.94 35.42 1.90
N TYR A 3 45.29 36.57 2.14
CA TYR A 3 44.00 36.62 2.83
C TYR A 3 42.89 35.83 2.11
N LEU A 4 42.77 36.01 0.79
CA LEU A 4 41.80 35.28 -0.02
C LEU A 4 42.08 33.78 -0.03
N MET A 5 43.35 33.38 -0.11
CA MET A 5 43.75 31.97 -0.03
C MET A 5 43.37 31.35 1.31
N LEU A 6 43.61 32.06 2.41
CA LEU A 6 43.26 31.59 3.76
C LEU A 6 41.74 31.54 3.98
N ALA A 7 41.00 32.53 3.46
CA ALA A 7 39.53 32.54 3.49
C ALA A 7 38.94 31.35 2.71
N VAL A 8 39.44 31.07 1.50
CA VAL A 8 39.01 29.91 0.69
C VAL A 8 39.36 28.59 1.39
N LEU A 9 40.52 28.50 2.05
CA LEU A 9 40.91 27.31 2.80
C LEU A 9 39.96 27.04 3.98
N VAL A 10 39.62 28.07 4.76
CA VAL A 10 38.68 27.93 5.89
C VAL A 10 37.28 27.57 5.39
N LEU A 11 36.80 28.21 4.32
CA LEU A 11 35.52 27.86 3.69
C LEU A 11 35.53 26.43 3.13
N GLY A 12 36.64 26.00 2.53
CA GLY A 12 36.81 24.64 2.02
C GLY A 12 36.80 23.58 3.13
N ILE A 13 37.45 23.85 4.26
CA ILE A 13 37.39 22.97 5.44
C ILE A 13 35.97 22.91 6.00
N GLY A 14 35.28 24.05 6.10
CA GLY A 14 33.89 24.10 6.53
C GLY A 14 32.96 23.29 5.62
N ALA A 15 33.10 23.44 4.30
CA ALA A 15 32.34 22.68 3.32
C ALA A 15 32.65 21.18 3.36
N TYR A 16 33.91 20.80 3.55
CA TYR A 16 34.32 19.40 3.63
C TYR A 16 33.71 18.68 4.84
N LEU A 17 33.64 19.36 6.00
CA LEU A 17 33.04 18.80 7.21
C LEU A 17 31.52 18.66 7.12
N GLN A 18 30.86 19.48 6.29
CA GLN A 18 29.41 19.43 6.05
C GLN A 18 29.03 18.56 4.84
N LEU A 19 29.99 17.99 4.12
CA LEU A 19 29.72 17.21 2.92
C LEU A 19 29.08 15.87 3.28
N GLY A 20 27.81 15.71 2.93
CA GLY A 20 27.09 14.45 3.07
C GLY A 20 27.78 13.33 2.29
N ARG A 21 27.90 12.16 2.93
CA ARG A 21 28.44 10.95 2.31
C ARG A 21 27.27 10.02 2.00
N ASN A 22 27.09 9.71 0.72
CA ASN A 22 26.24 8.60 0.30
C ASN A 22 27.15 7.45 -0.16
N GLU A 23 26.80 6.22 0.20
CA GLU A 23 27.55 5.01 -0.20
C GLU A 23 27.47 4.81 -1.72
N ASP A 24 26.28 5.04 -2.29
CA ASP A 24 26.02 5.01 -3.73
C ASP A 24 25.25 6.26 -4.19
N PRO A 25 25.39 6.67 -5.47
CA PRO A 25 24.57 7.73 -6.04
C PRO A 25 23.09 7.31 -6.07
N THR A 26 22.19 8.25 -5.78
CA THR A 26 20.75 8.01 -5.87
C THR A 26 20.36 7.71 -7.32
N PHE A 27 19.81 6.53 -7.59
CA PHE A 27 19.28 6.14 -8.90
C PHE A 27 17.75 6.07 -8.86
N THR A 28 17.09 6.60 -9.91
CA THR A 28 15.64 6.48 -10.05
C THR A 28 15.28 5.15 -10.68
N ILE A 29 14.49 4.36 -9.98
CA ILE A 29 13.98 3.07 -10.47
C ILE A 29 12.86 3.33 -11.46
N LYS A 30 12.99 2.75 -12.65
CA LYS A 30 12.08 2.96 -13.79
C LYS A 30 11.17 1.75 -14.01
N THR A 31 10.82 1.06 -12.93
CA THR A 31 9.98 -0.12 -12.96
C THR A 31 8.80 0.09 -12.00
N MET A 32 7.61 -0.11 -12.53
CA MET A 32 6.36 -0.11 -11.77
C MET A 32 5.72 -1.49 -11.95
N VAL A 33 5.20 -2.05 -10.86
CA VAL A 33 4.51 -3.33 -10.86
C VAL A 33 3.02 -3.07 -10.75
N VAL A 34 2.24 -3.63 -11.68
CA VAL A 34 0.78 -3.58 -11.63
C VAL A 34 0.26 -4.96 -11.25
N GLN A 35 -0.50 -5.05 -10.16
CA GLN A 35 -1.07 -6.30 -9.68
C GLN A 35 -2.59 -6.24 -9.67
N ALA A 36 -3.22 -7.29 -10.19
CA ALA A 36 -4.65 -7.52 -10.08
C ALA A 36 -4.88 -8.99 -9.70
N ARG A 37 -5.87 -9.26 -8.84
CA ARG A 37 -6.22 -10.60 -8.41
C ARG A 37 -7.69 -10.86 -8.71
N TRP A 38 -8.01 -12.02 -9.28
CA TRP A 38 -9.39 -12.43 -9.51
C TRP A 38 -9.65 -13.80 -8.88
N PRO A 39 -10.02 -13.82 -7.58
CA PRO A 39 -10.25 -15.09 -6.88
C PRO A 39 -11.39 -15.87 -7.51
N GLY A 40 -11.16 -17.15 -7.79
CA GLY A 40 -12.18 -18.05 -8.34
C GLY A 40 -12.24 -18.13 -9.87
N ALA A 41 -11.44 -17.34 -10.60
CA ALA A 41 -11.32 -17.45 -12.06
C ALA A 41 -10.24 -18.44 -12.49
N THR A 42 -10.37 -19.00 -13.69
CA THR A 42 -9.31 -19.82 -14.29
C THR A 42 -8.14 -18.95 -14.72
N LEU A 43 -6.97 -19.57 -14.94
CA LEU A 43 -5.79 -18.84 -15.43
C LEU A 43 -6.04 -18.24 -16.82
N ASP A 44 -6.75 -18.97 -17.68
CA ASP A 44 -7.10 -18.54 -19.04
C ASP A 44 -8.05 -17.34 -19.02
N ASP A 45 -9.10 -17.40 -18.18
CA ASP A 45 -10.02 -16.28 -17.99
C ASP A 45 -9.29 -15.05 -17.42
N THR A 46 -8.39 -15.24 -16.46
CA THR A 46 -7.63 -14.14 -15.85
C THR A 46 -6.68 -13.50 -16.86
N LEU A 47 -6.07 -14.30 -17.74
CA LEU A 47 -5.21 -13.81 -18.81
C LEU A 47 -6.02 -12.94 -19.78
N HIS A 48 -7.08 -13.49 -20.36
CA HIS A 48 -7.85 -12.82 -21.40
C HIS A 48 -8.71 -11.66 -20.88
N GLN A 49 -9.31 -11.79 -19.69
CA GLN A 49 -10.26 -10.79 -19.19
C GLN A 49 -9.61 -9.71 -18.32
N VAL A 50 -8.48 -9.99 -17.68
CA VAL A 50 -7.82 -9.02 -16.79
C VAL A 50 -6.48 -8.58 -17.39
N THR A 51 -5.58 -9.53 -17.64
CA THR A 51 -4.20 -9.22 -18.04
C THR A 51 -4.14 -8.53 -19.39
N GLU A 52 -4.74 -9.11 -20.44
CA GLU A 52 -4.72 -8.54 -21.79
C GLU A 52 -5.42 -7.17 -21.86
N ARG A 53 -6.50 -6.99 -21.10
CA ARG A 53 -7.22 -5.70 -21.06
C ARG A 53 -6.36 -4.62 -20.41
N LEU A 54 -5.71 -4.94 -19.29
CA LEU A 54 -4.78 -4.03 -18.62
C LEU A 54 -3.59 -3.70 -19.52
N GLU A 55 -2.98 -4.70 -20.12
CA GLU A 55 -1.84 -4.52 -21.02
C GLU A 55 -2.19 -3.59 -22.19
N ARG A 56 -3.29 -3.88 -22.89
CA ARG A 56 -3.75 -3.07 -24.02
C ARG A 56 -4.00 -1.62 -23.62
N LYS A 57 -4.52 -1.37 -22.42
CA LYS A 57 -4.75 -0.01 -21.93
C LYS A 57 -3.45 0.70 -21.56
N LEU A 58 -2.54 -0.02 -20.92
CA LEU A 58 -1.25 0.52 -20.52
C LEU A 58 -0.36 0.85 -21.73
N GLN A 59 -0.48 0.08 -22.82
CA GLN A 59 0.18 0.37 -24.10
C GLN A 59 -0.17 1.76 -24.68
N GLU A 60 -1.31 2.36 -24.31
CA GLU A 60 -1.66 3.73 -24.71
C GLU A 60 -0.82 4.82 -23.99
N THR A 61 0.01 4.44 -23.01
CA THR A 61 0.75 5.40 -22.18
C THR A 61 2.00 5.90 -22.92
N PRO A 62 2.18 7.23 -23.08
CA PRO A 62 3.38 7.78 -23.70
C PRO A 62 4.65 7.36 -22.95
N HIS A 63 5.75 7.16 -23.69
CA HIS A 63 7.07 6.78 -23.15
C HIS A 63 7.15 5.38 -22.50
N LEU A 64 6.12 4.55 -22.67
CA LEU A 64 6.16 3.13 -22.34
C LEU A 64 6.78 2.36 -23.52
N ASP A 65 8.09 2.54 -23.75
CA ASP A 65 8.77 1.93 -24.92
C ASP A 65 8.86 0.40 -24.78
N TYR A 66 9.11 -0.10 -23.57
CA TYR A 66 9.10 -1.51 -23.15
C TYR A 66 9.04 -1.54 -21.61
N LEU A 67 8.68 -2.67 -20.99
CA LEU A 67 8.85 -2.92 -19.53
C LEU A 67 10.31 -2.70 -19.02
N LYS A 68 11.26 -2.38 -19.90
CA LYS A 68 12.58 -1.81 -19.61
C LYS A 68 12.91 -0.73 -20.66
N GLY A 69 12.78 0.55 -20.31
CA GLY A 69 13.07 1.67 -21.22
C GLY A 69 13.67 2.89 -20.50
N SER A 70 14.56 3.60 -21.19
CA SER A 70 15.40 4.68 -20.64
C SER A 70 14.70 6.04 -20.69
N THR A 71 13.70 6.26 -19.83
CA THR A 71 13.13 7.59 -19.58
C THR A 71 14.13 8.50 -18.86
N ALA A 72 14.13 9.80 -19.16
CA ALA A 72 14.90 10.75 -18.36
C ALA A 72 14.35 10.75 -16.92
N PRO A 73 15.18 10.80 -15.86
CA PRO A 73 14.69 10.71 -14.47
C PRO A 73 13.57 11.70 -14.13
N LYS A 74 13.58 12.88 -14.75
CA LYS A 74 12.56 13.93 -14.55
C LYS A 74 11.19 13.60 -15.14
N THR A 75 11.08 12.74 -16.14
CA THR A 75 9.80 12.40 -16.79
C THR A 75 9.13 11.18 -16.18
N VAL A 76 9.86 10.41 -15.36
CA VAL A 76 9.37 9.16 -14.74
C VAL A 76 8.13 9.40 -13.88
N ALA A 77 8.10 10.48 -13.09
CA ALA A 77 6.97 10.81 -12.22
C ALA A 77 5.68 11.07 -13.00
N ASP A 78 5.77 11.78 -14.13
CA ASP A 78 4.62 12.04 -15.00
C ASP A 78 4.15 10.75 -15.68
N THR A 79 5.05 9.91 -16.16
CA THR A 79 4.70 8.58 -16.71
C THR A 79 3.95 7.73 -15.67
N TRP A 80 4.41 7.68 -14.42
CA TRP A 80 3.73 6.95 -13.34
C TRP A 80 2.36 7.50 -12.99
N TYR A 81 2.19 8.83 -13.06
CA TYR A 81 0.87 9.44 -12.93
C TYR A 81 -0.06 9.00 -14.05
N GLN A 82 0.41 9.00 -15.32
CA GLN A 82 -0.40 8.54 -16.45
C GLN A 82 -0.78 7.05 -16.31
N VAL A 83 0.15 6.18 -15.89
CA VAL A 83 -0.14 4.76 -15.64
C VAL A 83 -1.24 4.59 -14.59
N ARG A 84 -1.12 5.27 -13.44
CA ARG A 84 -2.13 5.24 -12.38
C ARG A 84 -3.50 5.67 -12.90
N LYS A 85 -3.55 6.78 -13.65
CA LYS A 85 -4.79 7.27 -14.26
C LYS A 85 -5.42 6.26 -15.22
N LYS A 86 -4.63 5.65 -16.10
CA LYS A 86 -5.11 4.64 -17.06
C LYS A 86 -5.67 3.39 -16.38
N ILE A 87 -5.04 2.96 -15.28
CA ILE A 87 -5.52 1.85 -14.44
C ILE A 87 -6.85 2.19 -13.79
N GLU A 88 -7.00 3.41 -13.29
CA GLU A 88 -8.25 3.88 -12.70
C GLU A 88 -9.37 3.94 -13.74
N ASP A 89 -9.09 4.47 -14.94
CA ASP A 89 -10.06 4.55 -16.04
C ASP A 89 -10.59 3.18 -16.47
N ILE A 90 -9.74 2.15 -16.51
CA ILE A 90 -10.14 0.81 -16.97
C ILE A 90 -10.77 -0.04 -15.86
N ARG A 91 -10.65 0.36 -14.60
CA ARG A 91 -11.12 -0.41 -13.44
C ARG A 91 -12.59 -0.81 -13.55
N LEU A 92 -13.44 0.07 -14.09
CA LEU A 92 -14.88 -0.19 -14.28
C LEU A 92 -15.20 -1.18 -15.41
N THR A 93 -14.26 -1.45 -16.30
CA THR A 93 -14.43 -2.40 -17.42
C THR A 93 -13.95 -3.82 -17.08
N LEU A 94 -13.29 -4.00 -15.94
CA LEU A 94 -12.82 -5.29 -15.46
C LEU A 94 -14.01 -6.11 -14.94
N PRO A 95 -13.93 -7.46 -15.00
CA PRO A 95 -14.96 -8.33 -14.43
C PRO A 95 -15.24 -8.04 -12.95
N GLN A 96 -16.47 -8.31 -12.52
CA GLN A 96 -16.83 -8.24 -11.10
C GLN A 96 -16.01 -9.26 -10.29
N GLY A 97 -15.59 -8.86 -9.09
CA GLY A 97 -14.77 -9.68 -8.20
C GLY A 97 -13.26 -9.55 -8.42
N VAL A 98 -12.80 -8.76 -9.41
CA VAL A 98 -11.39 -8.39 -9.52
C VAL A 98 -11.02 -7.44 -8.38
N ILE A 99 -10.01 -7.83 -7.60
CA ILE A 99 -9.38 -7.04 -6.55
C ILE A 99 -8.15 -6.36 -7.15
N GLY A 100 -8.17 -5.02 -7.18
CA GLY A 100 -7.18 -4.20 -7.90
C GLY A 100 -7.79 -3.56 -9.14
N PRO A 101 -6.98 -3.05 -10.09
CA PRO A 101 -5.52 -3.15 -10.16
C PRO A 101 -4.83 -2.12 -9.25
N VAL A 102 -3.69 -2.49 -8.68
CA VAL A 102 -2.85 -1.61 -7.85
C VAL A 102 -1.50 -1.43 -8.54
N ALA A 103 -1.08 -0.17 -8.67
CA ALA A 103 0.23 0.20 -9.21
C ALA A 103 1.21 0.46 -8.07
N ASP A 104 2.37 -0.19 -8.12
CA ASP A 104 3.47 -0.09 -7.16
C ASP A 104 4.72 0.44 -7.87
N ASP A 105 5.03 1.71 -7.66
CA ASP A 105 6.25 2.38 -8.12
C ASP A 105 7.44 2.25 -7.14
N GLU A 106 7.23 1.62 -5.99
CA GLU A 106 8.19 1.49 -4.90
C GLU A 106 8.84 0.09 -4.82
N PHE A 107 8.55 -0.79 -5.79
CA PHE A 107 9.00 -2.19 -5.80
C PHE A 107 10.53 -2.34 -5.68
N GLY A 108 11.29 -1.36 -6.14
CA GLY A 108 12.75 -1.41 -6.11
C GLY A 108 13.40 -0.74 -4.90
N ASP A 109 12.63 -0.25 -3.93
CA ASP A 109 13.17 0.40 -2.74
C ASP A 109 14.20 -0.48 -2.02
N THR A 110 15.31 0.12 -1.63
CA THR A 110 16.37 -0.55 -0.87
C THR A 110 16.14 -0.36 0.63
N TYR A 111 16.21 -1.45 1.39
CA TYR A 111 16.08 -1.42 2.85
C TYR A 111 17.47 -1.53 3.49
N GLY A 112 17.89 -0.48 4.20
CA GLY A 112 19.22 -0.43 4.83
C GLY A 112 19.33 -1.20 6.15
N ILE A 113 18.22 -1.42 6.86
CA ILE A 113 18.20 -2.05 8.19
C ILE A 113 17.04 -3.04 8.26
N ILE A 114 17.32 -4.26 8.76
CA ILE A 114 16.33 -5.31 8.97
C ILE A 114 16.38 -5.73 10.44
N TYR A 115 15.21 -5.77 11.09
CA TYR A 115 15.07 -6.24 12.47
C TYR A 115 14.22 -7.52 12.49
N GLY A 116 14.69 -8.53 13.22
CA GLY A 116 13.93 -9.74 13.51
C GLY A 116 13.32 -9.66 14.91
N PHE A 117 11.99 -9.71 15.00
CA PHE A 117 11.28 -9.75 16.27
C PHE A 117 10.90 -11.19 16.61
N THR A 118 11.30 -11.64 17.79
CA THR A 118 10.91 -12.92 18.37
C THR A 118 10.37 -12.68 19.77
N ALA A 119 9.43 -13.51 20.20
CA ALA A 119 8.85 -13.42 21.54
C ALA A 119 8.62 -14.81 22.10
N ASP A 120 8.90 -14.96 23.40
CA ASP A 120 8.50 -16.11 24.19
C ASP A 120 7.36 -15.70 25.12
N GLY A 121 6.33 -16.54 25.22
CA GLY A 121 5.14 -16.27 26.03
C GLY A 121 4.14 -15.24 25.49
N TYR A 122 4.38 -14.63 24.32
CA TYR A 122 3.40 -13.77 23.63
C TYR A 122 2.72 -14.49 22.47
N THR A 123 1.47 -14.15 22.23
CA THR A 123 0.80 -14.57 20.99
C THR A 123 1.37 -13.80 19.80
N ASN A 124 1.34 -14.41 18.60
CA ASN A 124 1.75 -13.73 17.37
C ASN A 124 0.97 -12.41 17.14
N ARG A 125 -0.27 -12.33 17.62
CA ARG A 125 -1.09 -11.12 17.58
C ARG A 125 -0.49 -10.00 18.42
N GLU A 126 -0.21 -10.29 19.69
CA GLU A 126 0.38 -9.29 20.59
C GLU A 126 1.74 -8.83 20.07
N LEU A 127 2.58 -9.77 19.61
CA LEU A 127 3.86 -9.42 19.00
C LEU A 127 3.69 -8.48 17.81
N ARG A 128 2.75 -8.76 16.90
CA ARG A 128 2.43 -7.89 15.76
C ARG A 128 2.02 -6.50 16.22
N ASP A 129 1.12 -6.40 17.20
CA ASP A 129 0.60 -5.12 17.68
C ASP A 129 1.73 -4.28 18.32
N TYR A 130 2.66 -4.91 19.05
CA TYR A 130 3.87 -4.25 19.55
C TYR A 130 4.76 -3.76 18.42
N VAL A 131 5.02 -4.59 17.40
CA VAL A 131 5.89 -4.23 16.27
C VAL A 131 5.26 -3.13 15.42
N GLU A 132 3.95 -3.09 15.25
CA GLU A 132 3.26 -1.98 14.58
C GLU A 132 3.45 -0.66 15.35
N ASN A 133 3.41 -0.69 16.69
CA ASN A 133 3.72 0.50 17.49
C ASN A 133 5.17 0.98 17.28
N VAL A 134 6.12 0.03 17.25
CA VAL A 134 7.53 0.33 16.95
C VAL A 134 7.66 0.94 15.55
N ARG A 135 7.00 0.36 14.54
CA ARG A 135 6.96 0.89 13.18
C ARG A 135 6.44 2.32 13.16
N SER A 136 5.33 2.62 13.84
CA SER A 136 4.79 3.98 13.92
C SER A 136 5.76 4.98 14.55
N ARG A 137 6.54 4.57 15.55
CA ARG A 137 7.57 5.42 16.17
C ARG A 137 8.78 5.62 15.26
N LEU A 138 9.23 4.57 14.57
CA LEU A 138 10.36 4.65 13.64
C LEU A 138 10.07 5.62 12.48
N LEU A 139 8.83 5.64 11.98
CA LEU A 139 8.40 6.61 10.95
C LEU A 139 8.43 8.08 11.41
N GLN A 140 8.57 8.36 12.72
CA GLN A 140 8.71 9.72 13.24
C GLN A 140 10.18 10.17 13.34
N VAL A 141 11.13 9.25 13.16
CA VAL A 141 12.56 9.58 13.23
C VAL A 141 12.97 10.32 11.96
N PRO A 142 13.73 11.43 12.06
CA PRO A 142 14.25 12.13 10.89
C PRO A 142 14.99 11.18 9.96
N ASP A 143 14.86 11.40 8.64
CA ASP A 143 15.48 10.61 7.57
C ASP A 143 14.95 9.18 7.38
N VAL A 144 13.96 8.73 8.17
CA VAL A 144 13.26 7.47 7.92
C VAL A 144 12.12 7.69 6.93
N ALA A 145 12.32 7.26 5.68
CA ALA A 145 11.31 7.37 4.63
C ALA A 145 10.23 6.28 4.70
N LYS A 146 10.62 5.03 5.02
CA LYS A 146 9.73 3.87 4.91
C LYS A 146 10.11 2.79 5.92
N VAL A 147 9.08 2.16 6.49
CA VAL A 147 9.22 0.99 7.38
C VAL A 147 8.17 -0.03 6.98
N ASN A 148 8.64 -1.21 6.57
CA ASN A 148 7.78 -2.30 6.10
C ASN A 148 7.81 -3.47 7.09
N LEU A 149 6.64 -3.99 7.46
CA LEU A 149 6.51 -5.16 8.32
C LEU A 149 6.33 -6.41 7.45
N ILE A 150 7.19 -7.41 7.64
CA ILE A 150 7.19 -8.66 6.88
C ILE A 150 6.90 -9.83 7.82
N GLY A 151 6.15 -10.83 7.35
CA GLY A 151 5.85 -12.05 8.10
C GLY A 151 4.73 -11.91 9.14
N ALA A 152 4.05 -10.76 9.19
CA ALA A 152 2.88 -10.58 10.02
C ALA A 152 1.73 -11.50 9.54
N GLN A 153 1.17 -12.28 10.45
CA GLN A 153 -0.01 -13.10 10.16
C GLN A 153 -1.27 -12.24 10.24
N PRO A 154 -2.09 -12.16 9.18
CA PRO A 154 -3.36 -11.45 9.24
C PRO A 154 -4.34 -12.18 10.14
N GLU A 155 -5.10 -11.41 10.92
CA GLU A 155 -6.13 -11.98 11.78
C GLU A 155 -7.36 -12.37 10.95
N ARG A 156 -7.90 -13.56 11.24
CA ARG A 156 -9.10 -14.09 10.58
C ARG A 156 -10.02 -14.67 11.64
N ILE A 157 -11.27 -14.23 11.62
CA ILE A 157 -12.33 -14.80 12.44
C ILE A 157 -13.08 -15.80 11.59
N TYR A 158 -12.95 -17.08 11.93
CA TYR A 158 -13.73 -18.14 11.33
C TYR A 158 -15.01 -18.30 12.13
N ILE A 159 -16.15 -18.11 11.45
CA ILE A 159 -17.46 -18.35 12.06
C ILE A 159 -17.96 -19.68 11.49
N GLU A 160 -17.88 -20.72 12.32
CA GLU A 160 -18.27 -22.07 11.94
C GLU A 160 -19.68 -22.39 12.43
N PHE A 161 -20.51 -22.94 11.55
CA PHE A 161 -21.89 -23.30 11.85
C PHE A 161 -22.11 -24.79 11.63
N SER A 162 -22.93 -25.42 12.48
CA SER A 162 -23.38 -26.80 12.25
C SER A 162 -24.53 -26.80 11.23
N PRO A 163 -24.39 -27.47 10.07
CA PRO A 163 -25.45 -27.55 9.07
C PRO A 163 -26.74 -28.17 9.63
N GLN A 164 -26.62 -29.15 10.54
CA GLN A 164 -27.77 -29.82 11.15
C GLN A 164 -28.58 -28.88 12.03
N LYS A 165 -27.91 -28.02 12.82
CA LYS A 165 -28.60 -27.02 13.65
C LYS A 165 -29.26 -25.94 12.80
N LEU A 166 -28.59 -25.47 11.75
CA LEU A 166 -29.17 -24.49 10.82
C LEU A 166 -30.45 -25.02 10.17
N ALA A 167 -30.42 -26.27 9.69
CA ALA A 167 -31.59 -26.92 9.12
C ALA A 167 -32.72 -27.10 10.15
N GLY A 168 -32.38 -27.44 11.40
CA GLY A 168 -33.34 -27.56 12.50
C GLY A 168 -34.06 -26.25 12.86
N TYR A 169 -33.44 -25.10 12.61
CA TYR A 169 -34.04 -23.78 12.78
C TYR A 169 -34.66 -23.21 11.49
N GLY A 170 -34.61 -23.95 10.37
CA GLY A 170 -35.08 -23.46 9.08
C GLY A 170 -34.25 -22.29 8.52
N LEU A 171 -33.00 -22.14 8.98
CA LEU A 171 -32.10 -21.06 8.56
C LEU A 171 -31.13 -21.55 7.49
N THR A 172 -30.85 -20.70 6.50
CA THR A 172 -29.80 -20.93 5.50
C THR A 172 -28.50 -20.21 5.91
N ALA A 173 -27.35 -20.71 5.44
CA ALA A 173 -26.08 -20.04 5.65
C ALA A 173 -26.08 -18.62 5.07
N GLU A 174 -26.72 -18.42 3.91
CA GLU A 174 -26.89 -17.11 3.28
C GLU A 174 -27.63 -16.13 4.19
N ALA A 175 -28.77 -16.54 4.75
CA ALA A 175 -29.55 -15.68 5.66
C ALA A 175 -28.72 -15.22 6.87
N LEU A 176 -27.85 -16.10 7.39
CA LEU A 176 -26.98 -15.77 8.50
C LEU A 176 -25.85 -14.81 8.09
N THR A 177 -25.26 -15.00 6.91
CA THR A 177 -24.26 -14.05 6.39
C THR A 177 -24.85 -12.67 6.15
N THR A 178 -26.08 -12.59 5.61
CA THR A 178 -26.79 -11.32 5.43
C THR A 178 -27.09 -10.65 6.78
N ALA A 179 -27.51 -11.41 7.79
CA ALA A 179 -27.76 -10.89 9.12
C ALA A 179 -26.48 -10.34 9.79
N LEU A 180 -25.37 -11.05 9.67
CA LEU A 180 -24.07 -10.59 10.18
C LEU A 180 -23.60 -9.32 9.46
N GLN A 181 -23.78 -9.25 8.14
CA GLN A 181 -23.46 -8.05 7.36
C GLN A 181 -24.33 -6.85 7.77
N ALA A 182 -25.63 -7.06 8.00
CA ALA A 182 -26.54 -6.00 8.43
C ALA A 182 -26.19 -5.44 9.82
N GLN A 183 -25.68 -6.28 10.73
CA GLN A 183 -25.28 -5.85 12.07
C GLN A 183 -23.90 -5.17 12.12
N ASN A 184 -23.00 -5.53 11.19
CA ASN A 184 -21.64 -4.97 11.15
C ASN A 184 -21.54 -3.68 10.32
N VAL A 185 -22.68 -3.03 10.03
CA VAL A 185 -22.68 -1.71 9.38
C VAL A 185 -22.39 -0.65 10.43
N VAL A 186 -21.31 0.10 10.25
CA VAL A 186 -21.08 1.33 11.01
C VAL A 186 -22.12 2.35 10.55
N VAL A 187 -23.20 2.50 11.31
CA VAL A 187 -24.21 3.49 11.00
C VAL A 187 -23.64 4.87 11.34
N PRO A 188 -23.60 5.83 10.40
CA PRO A 188 -23.22 7.20 10.71
C PRO A 188 -24.26 7.72 11.69
N SER A 189 -23.83 7.93 12.92
CA SER A 189 -24.70 8.36 13.97
C SER A 189 -24.97 9.85 13.76
N GLY A 190 -26.21 10.15 13.35
CA GLY A 190 -26.62 11.48 12.96
C GLY A 190 -26.45 12.50 14.08
N GLU A 191 -26.38 13.77 13.71
CA GLU A 191 -26.41 14.87 14.67
C GLU A 191 -27.85 15.37 14.80
N ILE A 192 -28.39 15.40 16.02
CA ILE A 192 -29.61 16.16 16.29
C ILE A 192 -29.17 17.58 16.61
N VAL A 193 -29.39 18.49 15.67
CA VAL A 193 -29.21 19.93 15.89
C VAL A 193 -30.53 20.48 16.42
N THR A 194 -30.54 20.88 17.69
CA THR A 194 -31.60 21.70 18.30
C THR A 194 -31.18 23.17 18.18
N ASP A 195 -32.12 24.12 18.33
CA ASP A 195 -31.85 25.57 18.24
C ASP A 195 -30.71 26.09 19.16
N GLN A 196 -30.32 25.31 20.17
CA GLN A 196 -29.28 25.68 21.13
C GLN A 196 -28.07 24.73 21.17
N GLU A 197 -28.18 23.47 20.73
CA GLU A 197 -27.08 22.48 20.81
C GLU A 197 -27.16 21.40 19.71
N GLY A 198 -25.99 20.97 19.24
CA GLY A 198 -25.81 19.79 18.40
C GLY A 198 -25.42 18.58 19.25
N ILE A 199 -26.35 17.63 19.42
CA ILE A 199 -26.08 16.38 20.12
C ILE A 199 -25.70 15.33 19.08
N LYS A 200 -24.46 14.87 19.14
CA LYS A 200 -24.00 13.72 18.36
C LYS A 200 -24.59 12.46 18.97
N LEU A 201 -25.46 11.78 18.23
CA LEU A 201 -25.83 10.42 18.59
C LEU A 201 -24.64 9.52 18.28
N GLN A 202 -24.51 8.41 19.01
CA GLN A 202 -23.63 7.29 18.67
C GLN A 202 -24.43 6.01 18.96
N VAL A 203 -24.61 5.16 17.96
CA VAL A 203 -25.29 3.85 18.07
C VAL A 203 -24.39 2.78 17.49
#